data_AF-A0A7C7P9X8-F1
#
_entry.id   AF-A0A7C7P9X8-F1
#
_cell.length_a   1.000
_cell.length_b   1.000
_cell.length_c   1.000
_cell.angle_alpha   90.00
_cell.angle_beta   90.00
_cell.angle_gamma   90.00
#
_symmetry.space_group_name_H-M   'P 1'
#
loop_
_entity.id
_entity.type
_entity.pdbx_description
1 polymer ?
#
loop_
_entity_poly.entity_id
_entity_poly.type
_entity_poly.pdbx_seq_one_letter_code
_entity_poly.pdbx_strand_id
1 'polypeptide(L)' 'SSQEIAELLNISPKTVANSHYIIKKKLGVNSDIELTRLAIKMNLVNLLELVDEAT' A
#
# COMPACT_ATOMS: atom_id res chain seq x y z
N SER A 1 0.47 4.58 -8.45
CA SER A 1 -0.05 5.94 -8.14
C SER A 1 -1.42 5.84 -7.48
N SER A 2 -1.83 6.82 -6.64
CA SER A 2 -3.17 6.84 -6.05
C SER A 2 -4.30 6.84 -7.09
N GLN A 3 -4.03 7.36 -8.29
CA GLN A 3 -4.95 7.34 -9.42
C GLN A 3 -5.18 5.93 -9.96
N GLU A 4 -4.10 5.16 -10.18
CA GLU A 4 -4.18 3.78 -10.68
C GLU A 4 -4.92 2.88 -9.68
N ILE A 5 -4.67 3.05 -8.38
CA ILE A 5 -5.38 2.32 -7.33
C ILE A 5 -6.87 2.69 -7.31
N ALA A 6 -7.19 3.96 -7.52
CA ALA A 6 -8.56 4.46 -7.58
C ALA A 6 -9.33 3.87 -8.76
N GLU A 7 -8.70 3.81 -9.94
CA GLU A 7 -9.25 3.19 -11.15
C GLU A 7 -9.47 1.68 -10.95
N LEU A 8 -8.47 0.97 -10.42
CA LEU A 8 -8.56 -0.48 -10.19
C LEU A 8 -9.65 -0.86 -9.19
N LEU A 9 -9.79 -0.09 -8.11
CA LEU A 9 -10.76 -0.34 -7.04
C LEU A 9 -12.11 0.35 -7.27
N ASN A 10 -12.27 1.09 -8.38
CA ASN A 10 -13.45 1.89 -8.70
C ASN A 10 -13.89 2.82 -7.54
N ILE A 11 -12.94 3.50 -6.92
CA ILE A 11 -13.16 4.46 -5.83
C ILE A 11 -12.48 5.80 -6.14
N SER A 12 -12.84 6.86 -5.42
CA SER A 12 -12.17 8.15 -5.64
C SER A 12 -10.70 8.13 -5.19
N PRO A 13 -9.79 8.85 -5.87
CA PRO A 13 -8.39 9.02 -5.41
C PRO A 13 -8.30 9.61 -3.99
N LYS A 14 -9.28 10.43 -3.59
CA LYS A 14 -9.39 10.97 -2.23
C LYS A 14 -9.68 9.87 -1.21
N THR A 15 -10.51 8.90 -1.55
CA THR A 15 -10.78 7.72 -0.72
C THR A 15 -9.52 6.87 -0.58
N VAL A 16 -8.75 6.66 -1.66
CA VAL A 16 -7.45 5.96 -1.61
C VAL A 16 -6.49 6.67 -0.64
N ALA A 17 -6.31 7.98 -0.79
CA ALA A 17 -5.44 8.78 0.06
C ALA A 17 -5.88 8.74 1.54
N ASN A 18 -7.20 8.80 1.80
CA ASN A 18 -7.75 8.71 3.15
C ASN A 18 -7.51 7.32 3.77
N SER A 19 -7.75 6.24 3.02
CA SER A 19 -7.46 4.88 3.47
C SER A 19 -5.98 4.69 3.78
N HIS A 20 -5.09 5.19 2.92
CA HIS A 20 -3.65 5.14 3.13
C HIS A 20 -3.25 5.89 4.42
N TYR A 21 -3.80 7.08 4.64
CA TYR A 21 -3.58 7.83 5.88
C TYR A 21 -4.07 7.08 7.13
N ILE A 22 -5.26 6.47 7.08
CA ILE A 22 -5.82 5.70 8.20
C ILE A 22 -4.93 4.49 8.52
N ILE A 23 -4.45 3.77 7.51
CA ILE A 23 -3.55 2.63 7.69
C ILE A 23 -2.26 3.09 8.40
N LYS A 24 -1.64 4.16 7.91
CA LYS A 24 -0.43 4.72 8.53
C LYS A 24 -0.65 5.13 9.98
N LYS A 25 -1.76 5.83 10.24
CA LYS A 25 -2.14 6.27 11.58
C LYS A 25 -2.38 5.10 12.54
N LYS A 26 -3.04 4.03 12.08
CA LYS A 26 -3.31 2.84 12.90
C LYS A 26 -2.05 2.04 13.22
N LEU A 27 -1.11 1.99 12.28
CA LEU A 27 0.16 1.25 12.44
C LEU A 27 1.28 2.08 13.06
N GLY A 28 1.07 3.40 13.25
CA GLY A 28 2.05 4.31 13.83
C GLY A 28 3.27 4.57 12.92
N VAL A 29 3.13 4.38 11.61
CA VAL A 29 4.21 4.58 10.62
C VAL A 29 4.10 5.95 9.96
N ASN A 30 5.25 6.57 9.65
CA ASN A 30 5.28 7.92 9.09
C ASN A 30 5.64 7.95 7.61
N SER A 31 6.21 6.85 7.09
CA SER A 31 6.65 6.74 5.69
C SER A 31 6.09 5.49 5.01
N ASP A 32 5.86 5.59 3.70
CA ASP A 32 5.38 4.49 2.88
C ASP A 32 6.43 3.36 2.80
N ILE A 33 7.72 3.70 2.95
CA ILE A 33 8.82 2.75 3.04
C ILE A 33 8.71 1.90 4.32
N GLU A 34 8.39 2.53 5.45
CA GLU A 34 8.17 1.84 6.72
C GLU A 34 6.93 0.97 6.65
N LEU A 35 5.85 1.48 6.04
CA LEU A 35 4.62 0.73 5.82
C LEU A 35 4.87 -0.54 5.00
N THR A 36 5.62 -0.42 3.90
CA THR A 36 5.97 -1.56 3.03
C THR A 36 6.84 -2.58 3.77
N ARG A 37 7.85 -2.13 4.51
CA ARG A 37 8.68 -3.00 5.37
C ARG A 37 7.85 -3.73 6.42
N LEU A 38 6.87 -3.06 7.02
CA LEU A 38 5.99 -3.67 8.01
C LEU A 38 5.09 -4.73 7.37
N ALA A 39 4.53 -4.45 6.19
CA ALA A 39 3.71 -5.41 5.44
C ALA A 39 4.49 -6.70 5.11
N ILE A 40 5.77 -6.58 4.74
CA ILE A 40 6.66 -7.73 4.50
C ILE A 40 6.90 -8.51 5.82
N LYS A 41 7.21 -7.81 6.92
CA LYS A 41 7.42 -8.45 8.24
C LYS A 41 6.17 -9.18 8.75
N MET A 42 4.99 -8.69 8.38
CA MET A 42 3.70 -9.30 8.73
C MET A 42 3.28 -10.42 7.76
N ASN A 43 4.12 -10.77 6.78
CA ASN A 43 3.82 -11.72 5.71
C ASN A 43 2.53 -11.37 4.93
N LEU A 44 2.18 -10.08 4.83
CA LEU A 44 1.03 -9.60 4.05
C LEU A 44 1.37 -9.43 2.56
N VAL A 45 2.65 -9.22 2.27
CA VAL A 45 3.16 -9.03 0.91
C VAL A 45 4.42 -9.86 0.78
N ASN A 46 4.45 -10.73 -0.24
CA ASN A 46 5.62 -11.50 -0.57
C ASN A 46 6.47 -10.72 -1.59
N LEU A 47 7.72 -10.43 -1.24
CA LEU A 47 8.61 -9.71 -2.13
C LEU A 47 9.02 -10.54 -3.35
N LEU A 48 9.04 -11.88 -3.25
CA LEU A 48 9.33 -12.73 -4.41
C LEU A 48 8.25 -12.61 -5.49
N GLU A 49 6.97 -12.63 -5.10
CA GLU A 49 5.85 -12.51 -6.04
C GLU A 49 5.86 -11.16 -6.78
N LEU A 50 6.32 -10.09 -6.12
CA LEU A 50 6.44 -8.77 -6.74
C LEU A 50 7.57 -8.66 -7.77
N VAL A 51 8.57 -9.54 -7.72
CA VAL A 51 9.69 -9.53 -8.68
C VAL A 51 9.32 -10.30 -9.94
N ASP A 52 8.52 -11.36 -9.82
CA ASP A 52 8.13 -12.21 -10.95
C ASP A 52 7.15 -11.52 -11.92
N GLU A 53 6.34 -10.57 -11.44
CA GLU A 53 5.45 -9.76 -12.30
C GLU A 53 6.19 -8.66 -13.09
N ALA A 54 7.44 -8.36 -12.72
CA ALA A 54 8.25 -7.31 -13.34
C ALA A 54 9.18 -7.82 -14.48
N THR A 55 9.21 -9.13 -14.72
CA THR A 55 9.94 -9.80 -15.83
C THR A 55 9.02 -10.28 -16.93
#